data_AF-A0A956H0C6-F1
#
_entry.id   AF-A0A956H0C6-F1
#
_cell.length_a   1.000
_cell.length_b   1.000
_cell.length_c   1.000
_cell.angle_alpha   90.00
_cell.angle_beta   90.00
_cell.angle_gamma   90.00
#
_symmetry.space_group_name_H-M   'P 1'
#
loop_
_entity.id
_entity.type
_entity.pdbx_description
1 polymer ?
#
loop_
_entity_poly.entity_id
_entity_poly.type
_entity_poly.pdbx_seq_one_letter_code
_entity_poly.pdbx_strand_id
1 'polypeptide(L)' 'MTANDPPAEPDDAALPSPALGLLSHGPDEVVDHRLYGLRDGLDGMRDLMDRLLGPEGCPWDRAQTLETLRPYLVEE' A
#
# COMPACT_ATOMS: atom_id res chain seq x y z
N MET A 1 -32.95 -24.57 3.04
CA MET A 1 -31.82 -24.00 3.80
C MET A 1 -30.78 -23.61 2.77
N THR A 2 -31.00 -22.48 2.12
CA THR A 2 -30.18 -22.00 0.99
C THR A 2 -28.83 -21.55 1.55
N ALA A 3 -27.76 -22.12 1.01
CA ALA A 3 -26.40 -21.64 1.26
C ALA A 3 -26.34 -20.17 0.82
N ASN A 4 -25.92 -19.29 1.73
CA ASN A 4 -25.48 -17.96 1.34
C ASN A 4 -24.14 -18.15 0.64
N ASP A 5 -24.15 -18.20 -0.69
CA ASP A 5 -22.94 -17.92 -1.45
C ASP A 5 -22.50 -16.49 -1.12
N PRO A 6 -21.22 -16.27 -0.76
CA PRO A 6 -20.70 -14.92 -0.63
C PRO A 6 -20.81 -14.21 -1.98
N PRO A 7 -21.13 -12.90 -2.01
CA PRO A 7 -21.14 -12.16 -3.27
C PRO A 7 -19.76 -12.22 -3.90
N ALA A 8 -19.70 -12.51 -5.20
CA ALA A 8 -18.46 -12.48 -5.97
C ALA A 8 -17.79 -11.11 -5.80
N GLU A 9 -16.54 -11.12 -5.35
CA GLU A 9 -15.67 -9.94 -5.33
C GLU A 9 -15.66 -9.31 -6.73
N PRO A 10 -15.90 -7.99 -6.86
CA PRO A 10 -15.86 -7.35 -8.16
C PRO A 10 -14.42 -7.38 -8.69
N ASP A 11 -14.26 -8.06 -9.82
CA ASP A 11 -13.17 -8.03 -10.81
C ASP A 11 -11.95 -7.17 -10.43
N ASP A 12 -10.78 -7.81 -10.34
CA ASP A 12 -9.40 -7.25 -10.32
C ASP A 12 -9.09 -6.45 -11.61
N ALA A 13 -10.05 -5.68 -12.11
CA ALA A 13 -9.88 -4.73 -13.17
C ALA A 13 -8.92 -3.67 -12.67
N ALA A 14 -7.63 -3.90 -12.96
CA ALA A 14 -6.50 -3.03 -12.73
C ALA A 14 -6.92 -1.56 -12.76
N LEU A 15 -7.19 -1.02 -11.57
CA LEU A 15 -7.50 0.39 -11.42
C LEU A 15 -6.26 1.14 -11.91
N PRO A 16 -6.40 2.06 -12.88
CA PRO A 16 -5.26 2.78 -13.40
C PRO A 16 -4.61 3.55 -12.25
N SER A 17 -3.29 3.37 -12.09
CA SER A 17 -2.52 4.10 -11.09
C SER A 17 -2.80 5.59 -11.28
N PRO A 18 -3.37 6.30 -10.28
CA PRO A 18 -3.60 7.72 -10.44
C PRO A 18 -2.25 8.38 -10.67
N ALA A 19 -2.11 9.13 -11.77
CA ALA A 19 -1.02 10.05 -11.94
C ALA A 19 -0.91 10.88 -10.66
N LEU A 20 0.31 11.04 -10.13
CA LEU A 20 0.70 11.75 -8.90
C LEU A 20 0.14 13.19 -8.82
N GLY A 21 -1.18 13.35 -8.79
CA GLY A 21 -1.87 14.54 -8.37
C GLY A 21 -1.96 14.47 -6.86
N LEU A 22 -1.54 15.53 -6.18
CA LEU A 22 -1.57 15.65 -4.72
C LEU A 22 -2.93 15.21 -4.17
N LEU A 23 -2.99 13.98 -3.67
CA LEU A 23 -4.07 13.53 -2.82
C LEU A 23 -3.80 14.18 -1.47
N SER A 24 -4.49 15.30 -1.24
CA SER A 24 -4.53 15.93 0.07
C SER A 24 -5.50 15.12 0.94
N HIS A 25 -4.96 14.29 1.82
CA HIS A 25 -5.78 13.52 2.76
C HIS A 25 -6.06 14.34 4.01
N GLY A 26 -7.30 14.28 4.48
CA GLY A 26 -7.65 14.79 5.81
C GLY A 26 -6.94 14.00 6.91
N PRO A 27 -6.73 14.58 8.11
CA PRO A 27 -6.03 13.91 9.20
C PRO A 27 -6.75 12.65 9.71
N ASP A 28 -8.08 12.61 9.60
CA ASP A 28 -8.93 11.48 10.01
C ASP A 28 -9.50 10.70 8.81
N GLU A 29 -8.97 10.95 7.61
CA GLU A 29 -9.46 10.31 6.40
C GLU A 29 -8.94 8.87 6.32
N VAL A 30 -9.87 7.92 6.36
CA VAL A 30 -9.56 6.52 6.05
C VAL A 30 -9.54 6.36 4.55
N VAL A 31 -8.34 6.31 3.99
CA VAL A 31 -8.12 6.15 2.56
C VAL A 31 -8.13 4.67 2.20
N ASP A 32 -8.95 4.28 1.23
CA ASP A 32 -8.93 2.93 0.69
C ASP A 32 -7.64 2.73 -0.12
N HIS A 33 -6.77 1.82 0.32
CA HIS A 33 -5.49 1.53 -0.31
C HIS A 33 -5.66 0.97 -1.74
N ARG A 34 -6.82 0.39 -2.06
CA ARG A 34 -7.14 -0.08 -3.42
C ARG A 34 -7.19 1.04 -4.44
N LEU A 35 -7.42 2.29 -4.01
CA LEU A 35 -7.34 3.47 -4.88
C LEU A 35 -5.94 3.69 -5.46
N TYR A 36 -4.91 3.16 -4.79
CA TYR A 36 -3.53 3.16 -5.27
C TYR A 36 -3.17 1.90 -6.07
N GLY A 37 -4.12 1.00 -6.31
CA GLY A 37 -3.88 -0.30 -6.91
C GLY A 37 -2.98 -1.20 -6.04
N LEU A 38 -3.10 -1.09 -4.71
CA LEU A 38 -2.42 -1.99 -3.77
C LEU A 38 -3.38 -3.12 -3.39
N ARG A 39 -2.85 -4.35 -3.28
CA ARG A 39 -3.60 -5.52 -2.79
C ARG A 39 -3.89 -5.41 -1.30
N ASP A 40 -4.69 -6.35 -0.78
CA ASP A 40 -4.99 -6.42 0.64
C ASP A 40 -3.87 -7.07 1.47
N GLY A 41 -3.88 -6.79 2.78
CA GLY A 41 -3.03 -7.45 3.76
C GLY A 41 -1.53 -7.26 3.52
N LEU A 42 -0.75 -8.30 3.81
CA LEU A 42 0.71 -8.28 3.66
C LEU A 42 1.16 -8.17 2.21
N ASP A 43 0.35 -8.64 1.25
CA ASP A 43 0.70 -8.54 -0.17
C ASP A 43 0.60 -7.09 -0.65
N GLY A 44 -0.36 -6.32 -0.14
CA GLY A 44 -0.41 -4.87 -0.33
C GLY A 44 0.78 -4.12 0.26
N MET A 45 1.22 -4.52 1.47
CA MET A 45 2.42 -3.95 2.07
C MET A 45 3.66 -4.23 1.21
N ARG A 46 3.78 -5.44 0.66
CA ARG A 46 4.85 -5.79 -0.27
C ARG A 46 4.81 -4.93 -1.54
N ASP A 47 3.62 -4.74 -2.12
CA ASP A 47 3.43 -3.87 -3.29
C ASP A 47 3.88 -2.43 -3.01
N LEU A 48 3.55 -1.91 -1.83
CA LEU A 48 3.99 -0.58 -1.40
C LEU A 48 5.51 -0.50 -1.23
N MET A 49 6.11 -1.47 -0.55
CA MET A 49 7.56 -1.52 -0.34
C MET A 49 8.33 -1.61 -1.66
N ASP A 50 7.86 -2.44 -2.60
CA ASP A 50 8.47 -2.57 -3.93
C ASP A 50 8.43 -1.24 -4.70
N ARG A 51 7.34 -0.48 -4.58
CA ARG A 51 7.23 0.86 -5.18
C ARG A 51 8.15 1.87 -4.52
N LEU A 52 8.20 1.91 -3.19
CA LEU A 52 9.06 2.85 -2.45
C LEU A 52 10.55 2.60 -2.70
N LEU A 53 10.95 1.33 -2.88
CA LEU A 53 12.33 0.93 -3.13
C LEU A 53 12.73 0.95 -4.63
N GLY A 54 11.77 1.13 -5.53
CA GLY A 54 12.01 1.19 -6.97
C GLY A 54 12.80 2.43 -7.42
N PRO A 55 13.29 2.49 -8.68
CA PRO A 55 14.14 3.59 -9.16
C PRO A 55 13.55 5.00 -8.99
N GLU A 56 12.23 5.12 -9.18
CA GLU A 56 11.45 6.37 -9.02
C GLU A 56 10.79 6.47 -7.63
N GLY A 57 11.18 5.59 -6.70
CA GLY A 57 10.63 5.50 -5.36
C GLY A 57 11.22 6.55 -4.39
N CYS A 58 10.87 6.42 -3.12
CA CYS A 58 11.30 7.34 -2.08
C CYS A 58 12.83 7.28 -1.89
N PRO A 59 13.56 8.41 -2.01
CA PRO A 59 15.01 8.42 -1.86
C PRO A 59 15.49 7.99 -0.47
N TRP A 60 14.70 8.27 0.58
CA TRP A 60 15.04 7.91 1.95
C TRP A 60 14.92 6.41 2.19
N ASP A 61 13.84 5.78 1.73
CA ASP A 61 13.62 4.33 1.86
C ASP A 61 14.73 3.54 1.14
N ARG A 62 15.09 3.98 -0.06
CA ARG A 62 16.18 3.37 -0.85
C ARG A 62 17.56 3.47 -0.20
N ALA A 63 17.78 4.50 0.62
CA ALA A 63 19.04 4.71 1.32
C ALA A 63 19.14 3.91 2.63
N GLN A 64 18.05 3.29 3.09
CA GLN A 64 18.03 2.56 4.35
C GLN A 64 18.87 1.28 4.30
N THR A 65 19.48 0.96 5.44
CA THR A 65 20.10 -0.34 5.71
C THR A 65 19.54 -0.90 7.02
N LEU A 66 19.82 -2.18 7.31
CA LEU A 66 19.40 -2.78 8.59
C LEU A 66 20.04 -2.06 9.79
N GLU A 67 21.24 -1.52 9.62
CA GLU A 67 21.93 -0.73 10.62
C GLU A 67 21.25 0.61 10.87
N THR A 68 20.83 1.34 9.82
CA THR A 68 20.17 2.65 9.96
C THR A 68 18.75 2.52 10.50
N LEU A 69 18.08 1.41 10.21
CA LEU A 69 16.72 1.14 10.68
C LEU A 69 16.67 0.68 12.14
N ARG A 70 17.73 0.05 12.66
CA ARG A 70 17.79 -0.52 14.02
C ARG A 70 17.23 0.38 15.13
N PRO A 71 17.53 1.70 15.19
CA PRO A 71 16.99 2.56 16.25
C PRO A 71 15.47 2.69 16.24
N TYR A 72 14.83 2.50 15.08
CA TYR A 72 13.38 2.65 14.89
C TYR A 72 12.61 1.35 15.12
N LEU A 73 13.29 0.23 15.36
CA LEU A 73 12.66 -1.10 15.53
C LEU A 73 12.27 -1.42 16.97
N VAL A 74 12.57 -0.56 17.95
CA VAL A 74 12.61 -0.92 19.39
C VAL A 74 11.52 -0.23 20.21
N GLU A 75 10.38 0.11 19.60
CA GLU A 75 9.22 0.62 20.33
C GLU A 75 8.07 -0.40 20.29
N GLU A 76 8.09 -1.36 21.22
CA GLU A 76 6.94 -2.23 21.56
C GLU A 76 6.71 -2.28 23.07
#